data_AF-A0A4U9TLQ4-F1
#
_entry.id   AF-A0A4U9TLQ4-F1
#
_cell.length_a   1.000
_cell.length_b   1.000
_cell.length_c   1.000
_cell.angle_alpha   90.00
_cell.angle_beta   90.00
_cell.angle_gamma   90.00
#
_symmetry.space_group_name_H-M   'P 1'
#
loop_
_entity.id
_entity.type
_entity.pdbx_description
1 polymer ?
#
loop_
_entity_poly.entity_id
_entity_poly.type
_entity_poly.pdbx_seq_one_letter_code
_entity_poly.pdbx_strand_id
1 'polypeptide(L)'
;MSARNQLDVLRENDAPITAAQLLEPCDGERTETGMRANIRVAVQYIEAWISGNGCVPIYGLMEDAATAEISRTSIWQWIHHEKSLSNGQQVTKALFRQMLQEEMQVVRKELGEARYHAGRFEEAAQLMERITTQDELIDFLTLPGYELLA
;
A
#
# COMPACT_ATOMS: atom_id res chain seq x y z
N MET A 1 32.61 1.35 12.71
CA MET A 1 32.97 0.31 11.72
C MET A 1 34.13 0.83 10.88
N SER A 2 35.24 0.11 10.80
CA SER A 2 36.53 0.62 10.25
C SER A 2 36.95 -0.01 8.92
N ALA A 3 36.39 -1.16 8.54
CA ALA A 3 36.64 -1.80 7.25
C ALA A 3 35.69 -1.28 6.14
N ARG A 4 36.05 -1.49 4.87
CA ARG A 4 35.25 -1.04 3.71
C ARG A 4 33.93 -1.78 3.52
N ASN A 5 33.81 -2.98 4.08
CA ASN A 5 32.61 -3.82 4.06
C ASN A 5 32.66 -4.82 5.23
N GLN A 6 31.69 -5.73 5.30
CA GLN A 6 31.54 -6.75 6.35
C GLN A 6 31.54 -8.18 5.79
N LEU A 7 32.25 -8.45 4.69
CA LEU A 7 32.25 -9.80 4.08
C LEU A 7 32.86 -10.87 5.01
N ASP A 8 33.63 -10.46 6.02
CA ASP A 8 34.19 -11.29 7.08
C ASP A 8 33.19 -11.67 8.18
N VAL A 9 32.00 -11.06 8.22
CA VAL A 9 30.95 -11.39 9.18
C VAL A 9 30.14 -12.59 8.68
N LEU A 10 30.60 -13.79 9.01
CA LEU A 10 30.04 -15.06 8.51
C LEU A 10 28.75 -15.52 9.21
N ARG A 11 28.45 -14.99 10.40
CA ARG A 11 27.31 -15.42 11.23
C ARG A 11 27.29 -16.92 11.55
N GLU A 12 28.46 -17.53 11.67
CA GLU A 12 28.69 -18.98 11.89
C GLU A 12 28.07 -19.55 13.19
N ASN A 13 27.70 -18.68 14.13
CA ASN A 13 27.04 -19.06 15.37
C ASN A 13 25.50 -19.05 15.27
N ASP A 14 24.92 -18.59 14.15
CA ASP A 14 23.47 -18.63 13.94
C ASP A 14 23.03 -20.10 13.75
N ALA A 15 21.94 -20.48 14.40
CA ALA A 15 21.30 -21.78 14.14
C ALA A 15 20.78 -21.84 12.69
N PRO A 16 20.61 -23.05 12.10
CA PRO A 16 20.03 -23.18 10.76
C PRO A 16 18.66 -22.48 10.68
N ILE A 17 18.51 -21.56 9.72
CA ILE A 17 17.24 -20.91 9.43
C ILE A 17 16.36 -21.86 8.61
N THR A 18 15.16 -22.12 9.10
CA THR A 18 14.22 -23.09 8.52
C THR A 18 13.10 -22.39 7.75
N ALA A 19 12.46 -23.13 6.82
CA ALA A 19 11.28 -22.63 6.12
C ALA A 19 10.14 -22.26 7.08
N ALA A 20 9.99 -22.99 8.20
CA ALA A 20 8.99 -22.69 9.21
C ALA A 20 9.20 -21.30 9.83
N GLN A 21 10.44 -20.93 10.15
CA GLN A 21 10.77 -19.60 10.68
C GLN A 21 10.56 -18.49 9.66
N LEU A 22 10.81 -18.75 8.37
CA LEU A 22 10.61 -17.76 7.30
C LEU A 22 9.13 -17.55 6.94
N LEU A 23 8.26 -18.52 7.21
CA LEU A 23 6.83 -18.48 6.89
C LEU A 23 5.94 -18.17 8.11
N GLU A 24 6.53 -18.02 9.29
CA GLU A 24 5.80 -17.67 10.51
C GLU A 24 5.26 -16.23 10.41
N PRO A 25 3.92 -16.02 10.42
CA PRO A 25 3.37 -14.68 10.41
C PRO A 25 3.68 -13.97 11.74
N CYS A 26 4.06 -12.71 11.70
CA CYS A 26 4.29 -11.93 12.91
C CYS A 26 2.97 -11.61 13.64
N ASP A 27 3.04 -11.45 14.95
CA ASP A 27 1.92 -10.94 15.76
C ASP A 27 1.58 -9.48 15.40
N GLY A 28 0.31 -9.11 15.54
CA GLY A 28 -0.14 -7.74 15.30
C GLY A 28 -1.65 -7.61 15.04
N GLU A 29 -2.13 -6.37 15.10
CA GLU A 29 -3.54 -6.04 14.88
C GLU A 29 -3.80 -5.49 13.48
N ARG A 30 -4.99 -5.79 12.94
CA ARG A 30 -5.53 -5.14 11.73
C ARG A 30 -6.37 -3.95 12.17
N THR A 31 -5.80 -2.74 12.16
CA THR A 31 -6.49 -1.55 12.68
C THR A 31 -7.17 -0.75 11.55
N GLU A 32 -8.27 -0.08 11.86
CA GLU A 32 -8.92 0.86 10.94
C GLU A 32 -7.97 1.99 10.54
N THR A 33 -7.23 2.54 11.50
CA THR A 33 -6.22 3.58 11.25
C THR A 33 -5.18 3.14 10.24
N GLY A 34 -4.70 1.89 10.34
CA GLY A 34 -3.76 1.30 9.38
C GLY A 34 -4.38 1.14 7.99
N MET A 35 -5.63 0.68 7.92
CA MET A 35 -6.36 0.57 6.64
C MET A 35 -6.49 1.94 5.93
N ARG A 36 -6.91 2.97 6.67
CA ARG A 36 -7.07 4.33 6.15
C ARG A 36 -5.74 4.93 5.71
N ALA A 37 -4.67 4.71 6.48
CA ALA A 37 -3.33 5.14 6.11
C ALA A 37 -2.86 4.46 4.80
N ASN A 38 -3.05 3.15 4.67
CA ASN A 38 -2.75 2.41 3.42
C ASN A 38 -3.48 3.01 2.22
N ILE A 39 -4.77 3.35 2.37
CA ILE A 39 -5.56 3.98 1.30
C ILE A 39 -4.94 5.33 0.90
N ARG A 40 -4.69 6.24 1.85
CA ARG A 40 -4.15 7.57 1.56
C ARG A 40 -2.78 7.52 0.88
N VAL A 41 -1.89 6.67 1.37
CA VAL A 41 -0.53 6.54 0.82
C VAL A 41 -0.58 5.92 -0.57
N ALA A 42 -1.32 4.82 -0.76
CA ALA A 42 -1.38 4.16 -2.06
C ALA A 42 -1.99 5.06 -3.14
N VAL A 43 -3.07 5.79 -2.84
CA VAL A 43 -3.69 6.69 -3.83
C VAL A 43 -2.77 7.85 -4.20
N GLN A 44 -2.12 8.49 -3.23
CA GLN A 44 -1.16 9.58 -3.51
C GLN A 44 0.04 9.07 -4.30
N TYR A 45 0.54 7.87 -4.00
CA TYR A 45 1.61 7.25 -4.77
C TYR A 45 1.16 6.96 -6.21
N ILE A 46 0.01 6.32 -6.39
CA ILE A 46 -0.53 6.00 -7.72
C ILE A 46 -0.73 7.28 -8.54
N GLU A 47 -1.28 8.34 -7.95
CA GLU A 47 -1.49 9.64 -8.63
C GLU A 47 -0.18 10.23 -9.15
N ALA A 48 0.86 10.23 -8.32
CA ALA A 48 2.18 10.71 -8.72
C ALA A 48 2.81 9.80 -9.80
N TRP A 49 2.67 8.48 -9.66
CA TRP A 49 3.24 7.50 -10.58
C TRP A 49 2.62 7.61 -11.98
N ILE A 50 1.27 7.68 -12.08
CA ILE A 50 0.59 7.89 -13.37
C ILE A 50 0.85 9.30 -13.93
N SER A 51 1.32 10.23 -13.10
CA SER A 51 1.79 11.55 -13.52
C SER A 51 3.28 11.58 -13.89
N GLY A 52 3.95 10.42 -13.93
CA GLY A 52 5.34 10.27 -14.36
C GLY A 52 6.39 10.36 -13.24
N ASN A 53 5.98 10.39 -11.95
CA ASN A 53 6.90 10.39 -10.83
C ASN A 53 6.74 9.15 -9.93
N GLY A 54 7.71 8.25 -9.97
CA GLY A 54 7.73 7.04 -9.13
C GLY A 54 8.51 7.16 -7.81
N CYS A 55 9.00 8.37 -7.46
CA CYS A 55 9.73 8.63 -6.22
C CYS A 55 9.03 9.77 -5.49
N VAL A 56 8.17 9.43 -4.53
CA VAL A 56 7.09 10.32 -4.08
C VAL A 56 7.26 10.63 -2.60
N PRO A 57 7.47 11.90 -2.20
CA PRO A 57 7.47 12.28 -0.80
C PRO A 57 6.04 12.28 -0.26
N ILE A 58 5.71 11.35 0.63
CA ILE A 58 4.38 11.23 1.27
C ILE A 58 4.59 11.18 2.78
N TYR A 59 3.94 12.10 3.51
CA TYR A 59 4.04 12.22 4.98
C TYR A 59 5.48 12.21 5.56
N GLY A 60 6.44 12.76 4.80
CA GLY A 60 7.84 12.86 5.22
C GLY A 60 8.71 11.63 4.89
N LEU A 61 8.16 10.62 4.23
CA LEU A 61 8.88 9.44 3.73
C LEU A 61 8.98 9.49 2.20
N MET A 62 10.05 8.88 1.66
CA MET A 62 10.21 8.73 0.22
C MET A 62 9.66 7.37 -0.19
N GLU A 63 8.48 7.38 -0.79
CA GLU A 63 7.75 6.17 -1.16
C GLU A 63 8.02 5.75 -2.60
N ASP A 64 8.08 4.44 -2.82
CA ASP A 64 8.16 3.80 -4.13
C ASP A 64 6.97 2.84 -4.35
N ALA A 65 7.00 2.08 -5.46
CA ALA A 65 5.91 1.19 -5.83
C ALA A 65 5.62 0.11 -4.79
N ALA A 66 6.64 -0.35 -4.07
CA ALA A 66 6.47 -1.41 -3.09
C ALA A 66 5.56 -0.97 -1.92
N THR A 67 5.59 0.32 -1.55
CA THR A 67 4.69 0.87 -0.54
C THR A 67 3.23 0.76 -0.98
N ALA A 68 2.92 1.17 -2.21
CA ALA A 68 1.55 1.03 -2.74
C ALA A 68 1.13 -0.45 -2.90
N GLU A 69 2.07 -1.32 -3.28
CA GLU A 69 1.82 -2.77 -3.42
C GLU A 69 1.46 -3.43 -2.08
N ILE A 70 2.21 -3.17 -1.00
CA ILE A 70 1.88 -3.74 0.30
C ILE A 70 0.57 -3.17 0.84
N SER A 71 0.30 -1.87 0.62
CA SER A 71 -0.94 -1.22 1.04
C SER A 71 -2.18 -1.84 0.38
N ARG A 72 -2.17 -2.04 -0.95
CA ARG A 72 -3.32 -2.64 -1.66
C ARG A 72 -3.46 -4.14 -1.40
N THR A 73 -2.34 -4.87 -1.33
CA THR A 73 -2.35 -6.33 -1.18
C THR A 73 -2.80 -6.75 0.21
N SER A 74 -2.40 -6.01 1.25
CA SER A 74 -2.86 -6.26 2.62
C SER A 74 -4.38 -6.09 2.75
N ILE A 75 -4.95 -5.03 2.16
CA ILE A 75 -6.40 -4.82 2.15
C ILE A 75 -7.12 -5.91 1.35
N TRP A 76 -6.61 -6.27 0.17
CA TRP A 76 -7.15 -7.38 -0.63
C TRP A 76 -7.19 -8.68 0.19
N GLN A 77 -6.11 -9.01 0.91
CA GLN A 77 -6.03 -10.20 1.75
C GLN A 77 -7.10 -10.19 2.85
N TRP A 78 -7.35 -9.04 3.48
CA TRP A 78 -8.37 -8.92 4.52
C TRP A 78 -9.78 -9.11 3.97
N ILE A 79 -10.06 -8.60 2.77
CA ILE A 79 -11.33 -8.83 2.06
C ILE A 79 -11.46 -10.31 1.70
N HIS A 80 -10.43 -10.90 1.09
CA HIS A 80 -10.44 -12.27 0.57
C HIS A 80 -10.66 -13.33 1.66
N HIS A 81 -10.03 -13.14 2.82
CA HIS A 81 -10.19 -14.05 3.98
C HIS A 81 -11.27 -13.60 4.96
N GLU A 82 -12.15 -12.67 4.58
CA GLU A 82 -13.29 -12.20 5.36
C GLU A 82 -12.91 -11.74 6.78
N LYS A 83 -11.73 -11.10 6.92
CA LYS A 83 -11.16 -10.73 8.23
C LYS A 83 -11.87 -9.52 8.82
N SER A 84 -11.90 -9.44 10.15
CA SER A 84 -12.28 -8.23 10.87
C SER A 84 -11.06 -7.40 11.29
N LEU A 85 -11.29 -6.09 11.34
CA LEU A 85 -10.44 -5.13 12.03
C LEU A 85 -10.51 -5.35 13.54
N SER A 86 -9.57 -4.78 14.30
CA SER A 86 -9.50 -4.90 15.76
C SER A 86 -10.70 -4.29 16.48
N ASN A 87 -11.43 -3.37 15.83
CA ASN A 87 -12.69 -2.82 16.33
C ASN A 87 -13.92 -3.73 16.06
N GLY A 88 -13.72 -4.92 15.49
CA GLY A 88 -14.77 -5.90 15.21
C GLY A 88 -15.42 -5.75 13.84
N GLN A 89 -15.16 -4.67 13.11
CA GLN A 89 -15.77 -4.42 11.81
C GLN A 89 -15.18 -5.35 10.73
N GLN A 90 -16.04 -6.06 9.99
CA GLN A 90 -15.60 -6.95 8.91
C GLN A 90 -15.11 -6.15 7.70
N VAL A 91 -13.95 -6.52 7.16
CA VAL A 91 -13.39 -5.89 5.97
C VAL A 91 -14.07 -6.47 4.73
N THR A 92 -14.76 -5.61 3.99
CA THR A 92 -15.48 -5.97 2.76
C THR A 92 -15.15 -5.00 1.64
N LYS A 93 -15.46 -5.36 0.39
CA LYS A 93 -15.35 -4.44 -0.76
C LYS A 93 -16.16 -3.16 -0.55
N ALA A 94 -17.36 -3.28 0.03
CA ALA A 94 -18.23 -2.13 0.33
C ALA A 94 -17.59 -1.20 1.36
N LEU A 95 -17.01 -1.78 2.43
CA LEU A 95 -16.31 -1.00 3.44
C LEU A 95 -15.10 -0.27 2.86
N PHE A 96 -14.28 -0.97 2.08
CA PHE A 96 -13.13 -0.37 1.43
C PHE A 96 -13.54 0.81 0.53
N ARG A 97 -14.60 0.68 -0.29
CA ARG A 97 -15.09 1.77 -1.14
C ARG A 97 -15.55 2.98 -0.34
N GLN A 98 -16.25 2.75 0.78
CA GLN A 98 -16.65 3.82 1.69
C GLN A 98 -15.41 4.54 2.25
N MET A 99 -14.45 3.79 2.79
CA MET A 99 -13.21 4.37 3.33
C MET A 99 -12.41 5.10 2.24
N LEU A 100 -12.34 4.56 1.03
CA LEU A 100 -11.69 5.23 -0.10
C LEU A 100 -12.29 6.61 -0.34
N GLN A 101 -13.62 6.72 -0.43
CA GLN A 101 -14.30 8.01 -0.62
C GLN A 101 -14.02 8.99 0.53
N GLU A 102 -14.04 8.51 1.77
CA GLU A 102 -13.74 9.32 2.95
C GLU A 102 -12.29 9.83 2.93
N GLU A 103 -11.33 8.95 2.63
CA GLU A 103 -9.91 9.28 2.57
C GLU A 103 -9.58 10.21 1.40
N MET A 104 -10.29 10.14 0.27
CA MET A 104 -10.16 11.14 -0.81
C MET A 104 -10.52 12.55 -0.31
N GLN A 105 -11.49 12.69 0.59
CA GLN A 105 -11.80 14.00 1.19
C GLN A 105 -10.69 14.47 2.14
N VAL A 106 -10.03 13.55 2.82
CA VAL A 106 -8.86 13.87 3.67
C VAL A 106 -7.71 14.37 2.80
N VAL A 107 -7.33 13.62 1.76
CA VAL A 107 -6.27 14.00 0.81
C VAL A 107 -6.56 15.35 0.15
N ARG A 108 -7.81 15.59 -0.27
CA ARG A 108 -8.25 16.88 -0.82
C ARG A 108 -8.05 18.04 0.15
N LYS A 109 -8.34 17.84 1.44
CA LYS A 109 -8.12 18.85 2.48
C LYS A 109 -6.64 19.09 2.76
N GLU A 110 -5.84 18.02 2.80
CA GLU A 110 -4.39 18.09 3.06
C GLU A 110 -3.63 18.82 1.96
N LEU A 111 -3.96 18.55 0.69
CA LEU A 111 -3.30 19.14 -0.47
C LEU A 111 -3.86 20.49 -0.90
N GLY A 112 -5.12 20.77 -0.52
CA GLY A 112 -5.89 21.91 -0.99
C GLY A 112 -6.51 21.70 -2.38
N GLU A 113 -7.59 22.44 -2.64
CA GLU A 113 -8.42 22.32 -3.85
C GLU A 113 -7.60 22.40 -5.14
N ALA A 114 -6.70 23.38 -5.25
CA ALA A 114 -5.96 23.62 -6.48
C ALA A 114 -5.06 22.43 -6.87
N ARG A 115 -4.31 21.86 -5.92
CA ARG A 115 -3.43 20.70 -6.19
C ARG A 115 -4.24 19.44 -6.46
N TYR A 116 -5.36 19.26 -5.75
CA TYR A 116 -6.22 18.10 -5.93
C TYR A 116 -6.85 18.09 -7.33
N HIS A 117 -7.45 19.21 -7.77
CA HIS A 117 -8.08 19.30 -9.11
C HIS A 117 -7.06 19.31 -10.25
N ALA A 118 -5.84 19.81 -10.03
CA ALA A 118 -4.78 19.73 -11.03
C ALA A 118 -4.14 18.34 -11.13
N GLY A 119 -4.38 17.46 -10.15
CA GLY A 119 -3.84 16.12 -10.09
C GLY A 119 -4.73 15.06 -10.74
N ARG A 120 -4.21 13.84 -10.85
CA ARG A 120 -4.93 12.67 -11.41
C ARG A 120 -5.57 11.79 -10.32
N PHE A 121 -6.09 12.42 -9.26
CA PHE A 121 -6.58 11.70 -8.07
C PHE A 121 -7.81 10.83 -8.32
N GLU A 122 -8.68 11.24 -9.26
CA GLU A 122 -9.84 10.42 -9.64
C GLU A 122 -9.42 9.12 -10.33
N GLU A 123 -8.49 9.21 -11.29
CA GLU A 123 -7.93 8.05 -11.98
C GLU A 123 -7.16 7.14 -11.03
N ALA A 124 -6.41 7.74 -10.09
CA ALA A 124 -5.68 7.01 -9.06
C ALA A 124 -6.63 6.25 -8.12
N ALA A 125 -7.73 6.87 -7.69
CA ALA A 125 -8.74 6.22 -6.85
C ALA A 125 -9.45 5.08 -7.60
N GLN A 126 -9.78 5.27 -8.87
CA GLN A 126 -10.37 4.22 -9.72
C GLN A 126 -9.42 3.03 -9.90
N LEU A 127 -8.13 3.29 -10.14
CA LEU A 127 -7.13 2.24 -10.24
C LEU A 127 -6.98 1.51 -8.90
N MET A 128 -6.87 2.24 -7.78
CA MET A 128 -6.78 1.67 -6.44
C MET A 128 -7.99 0.80 -6.11
N GLU A 129 -9.20 1.21 -6.49
CA GLU A 129 -10.40 0.40 -6.31
C GLU A 129 -10.35 -0.89 -7.12
N ARG A 130 -10.01 -0.79 -8.41
CA ARG A 130 -9.91 -1.93 -9.32
C ARG A 130 -8.96 -2.99 -8.77
N ILE A 131 -7.74 -2.62 -8.42
CA ILE A 131 -6.70 -3.56 -8.01
C ILE A 131 -6.93 -4.17 -6.62
N THR A 132 -7.70 -3.49 -5.77
CA THR A 132 -7.98 -3.92 -4.38
C THR A 132 -9.25 -4.76 -4.28
N THR A 133 -10.23 -4.57 -5.17
CA THR A 133 -11.57 -5.19 -5.04
C THR A 133 -11.87 -6.29 -6.06
N GLN A 134 -10.98 -6.54 -7.01
CA GLN A 134 -11.05 -7.71 -7.90
C GLN A 134 -10.88 -9.04 -7.16
N ASP A 135 -11.48 -10.11 -7.69
CA ASP A 135 -11.47 -11.43 -7.03
C ASP A 135 -10.09 -12.10 -7.07
N GLU A 136 -9.35 -11.92 -8.16
CA GLU A 136 -7.98 -12.41 -8.30
C GLU A 136 -6.97 -11.35 -7.85
N LEU A 137 -6.00 -11.75 -7.04
CA LEU A 137 -4.89 -10.87 -6.69
C LEU A 137 -3.96 -10.73 -7.90
N ILE A 138 -3.97 -9.58 -8.57
CA ILE A 138 -2.98 -9.31 -9.63
C ILE A 138 -1.57 -9.25 -9.04
N ASP A 139 -0.59 -9.66 -9.83
CA ASP A 139 0.81 -9.70 -9.42
C ASP A 139 1.37 -8.30 -9.15
N PHE A 140 1.12 -7.35 -10.06
CA PHE A 140 1.68 -6.01 -9.99
C PHE A 140 0.67 -4.93 -10.38
N LEU A 141 0.56 -3.87 -9.58
CA LEU A 141 -0.22 -2.66 -9.88
C LEU A 141 0.35 -1.91 -11.09
N THR A 142 1.64 -2.07 -11.36
CA THR A 142 2.33 -1.38 -12.46
C THR A 142 1.84 -1.84 -13.83
N LEU A 143 1.35 -3.08 -13.99
CA LEU A 143 0.81 -3.56 -15.26
C LEU A 143 -0.45 -2.77 -15.69
N PRO A 144 -1.55 -2.75 -14.89
CA PRO A 144 -2.70 -1.91 -15.21
C PRO A 144 -2.43 -0.40 -15.08
N GLY A 145 -1.44 0.00 -14.28
CA GLY A 145 -1.01 1.40 -14.21
C GLY A 145 -0.34 1.86 -15.49
N TYR A 146 0.47 1.01 -16.13
CA TYR A 146 1.24 1.35 -17.33
C TYR A 146 0.33 1.71 -18.51
N GLU A 147 -0.87 1.15 -18.57
CA GLU A 147 -1.91 1.50 -19.56
C GLU A 147 -2.35 2.98 -19.48
N LEU A 148 -2.08 3.66 -18.35
CA LEU A 148 -2.43 5.06 -18.10
C LEU A 148 -1.27 6.04 -18.36
N LEU A 149 -0.11 5.50 -18.73
CA LEU A 149 1.06 6.27 -19.15
C LEU A 149 1.03 6.46 -20.68
N ALA A 150 1.48 7.62 -21.14
CA ALA A 150 1.59 7.97 -22.56
C ALA A 150 2.90 7.47 -23.18
#